data_AF-A0A3C2D8R7-F1
#
_entry.id   AF-A0A3C2D8R7-F1
#
_cell.length_a   1.000
_cell.length_b   1.000
_cell.length_c   1.000
_cell.angle_alpha   90.00
_cell.angle_beta   90.00
_cell.angle_gamma   90.00
#
_symmetry.space_group_name_H-M   'P 1'
#
loop_
_entity.id
_entity.type
_entity.pdbx_description
1 polymer ?
#
loop_
_entity_poly.entity_id
_entity_poly.type
_entity_poly.pdbx_seq_one_letter_code
_entity_poly.pdbx_strand_id
1 'polypeptide(L)'
;DIQNDVQALEQAINGKSTKQITETRGYGIDTSRRMLVDGLKGKYFLLSGSAMYIYTIDFEQIVPLESRVRWPGTLLALRIPPKVPAGFNYSNYLE
;
A
#
# COMPACT_ATOMS: atom_id res chain seq x y z
N ASP A 1 7.70 14.50 -13.03
CA ASP A 1 8.07 14.81 -11.63
C ASP A 1 6.90 14.58 -10.69
N ILE A 2 7.20 14.17 -9.46
CA ILE A 2 6.22 13.98 -8.37
C ILE A 2 6.03 15.33 -7.68
N GLN A 3 4.82 15.89 -7.69
CA GLN A 3 4.56 17.26 -7.23
C GLN A 3 3.91 17.37 -5.85
N ASN A 4 3.30 16.30 -5.34
CA ASN A 4 2.64 16.29 -4.03
C ASN A 4 2.64 14.88 -3.40
N ASP A 5 2.30 14.82 -2.11
CA ASP A 5 2.29 13.57 -1.32
C ASP A 5 1.30 12.53 -1.89
N VAL A 6 0.18 12.96 -2.49
CA VAL A 6 -0.80 12.06 -3.12
C VAL A 6 -0.18 11.36 -4.32
N GLN A 7 0.42 12.11 -5.24
CA GLN A 7 1.13 11.56 -6.39
C GLN A 7 2.30 10.68 -5.95
N ALA A 8 3.03 11.09 -4.92
CA ALA A 8 4.13 10.30 -4.37
C ALA A 8 3.64 8.94 -3.87
N LEU A 9 2.53 8.94 -3.13
CA LEU A 9 1.91 7.73 -2.60
C LEU A 9 1.36 6.84 -3.72
N GLU A 10 0.71 7.42 -4.72
CA GLU A 10 0.22 6.71 -5.91
C GLU A 10 1.36 6.03 -6.67
N GLN A 11 2.49 6.71 -6.88
CA GLN A 11 3.65 6.09 -7.52
C GLN A 11 4.21 4.94 -6.67
N ALA A 12 4.28 5.11 -5.35
CA ALA A 12 4.82 4.11 -4.43
C ALA A 12 3.99 2.81 -4.38
N ILE A 13 2.65 2.91 -4.29
CA ILE A 13 1.78 1.72 -4.23
C ILE A 13 1.76 0.95 -5.55
N ASN A 14 2.01 1.64 -6.68
CA ASN A 14 2.10 1.06 -8.02
C ASN A 14 3.53 0.63 -8.38
N GLY A 15 4.41 0.52 -7.38
CA GLY A 15 5.75 -0.04 -7.53
C GLY A 15 6.75 0.83 -8.28
N LYS A 16 6.47 2.12 -8.50
CA LYS A 16 7.46 3.03 -9.08
C LYS A 16 8.45 3.48 -8.00
N SER A 17 9.65 2.90 -8.07
CA SER A 17 10.79 3.26 -7.22
C SER A 17 11.52 4.49 -7.77
N THR A 18 11.92 5.40 -6.89
CA THR A 18 12.77 6.56 -7.23
C THR A 18 14.26 6.19 -7.36
N LYS A 19 14.63 4.94 -7.06
CA LYS A 19 16.01 4.44 -7.18
C LYS A 19 16.24 3.92 -8.62
N GLN A 20 17.20 4.50 -9.34
CA GLN A 20 17.62 4.09 -10.69
C GLN A 20 18.45 2.79 -10.68
N ILE A 21 17.92 1.71 -10.10
CA ILE A 21 18.57 0.39 -10.13
C ILE A 21 17.60 -0.58 -10.79
N THR A 22 17.88 -0.95 -12.04
CA THR A 22 16.98 -1.66 -12.96
C THR A 22 16.58 -3.06 -12.49
N GLU A 23 17.37 -3.71 -11.65
CA GLU A 23 17.21 -5.15 -11.38
C GLU A 23 16.39 -5.51 -10.14
N THR A 24 16.07 -4.56 -9.26
CA THR A 24 15.29 -4.90 -8.06
C THR A 24 14.51 -3.69 -7.57
N ARG A 25 13.18 -3.85 -7.50
CA ARG A 25 12.25 -3.26 -6.50
C ARG A 25 11.14 -2.36 -7.08
N GLY A 26 9.96 -2.68 -6.55
CA GLY A 26 8.66 -2.02 -6.77
C GLY A 26 7.53 -2.91 -6.23
N TYR A 27 7.74 -4.22 -6.26
CA TYR A 27 6.73 -5.21 -5.94
C TYR A 27 6.41 -5.33 -4.45
N GLY A 28 7.34 -5.06 -3.53
CA GLY A 28 7.12 -5.32 -2.10
C GLY A 28 5.85 -4.67 -1.54
N ILE A 29 5.55 -3.43 -1.90
CA ILE A 29 4.31 -2.76 -1.48
C ILE A 29 3.10 -3.35 -2.23
N ASP A 30 3.23 -3.55 -3.54
CA ASP A 30 2.15 -4.06 -4.40
C ASP A 30 1.73 -5.50 -4.08
N THR A 31 2.68 -6.41 -3.95
CA THR A 31 2.42 -7.82 -3.65
C THR A 31 1.93 -8.01 -2.22
N SER A 32 2.56 -7.33 -1.24
CA SER A 32 2.16 -7.47 0.17
C SER A 32 0.77 -6.91 0.45
N ARG A 33 0.39 -5.76 -0.15
CA ARG A 33 -0.94 -5.19 0.03
C ARG A 33 -2.03 -6.09 -0.58
N ARG A 34 -1.81 -6.64 -1.79
CA ARG A 34 -2.72 -7.60 -2.45
C ARG A 34 -2.81 -8.92 -1.69
N MET A 35 -1.68 -9.46 -1.22
CA MET A 35 -1.68 -10.69 -0.42
C MET A 35 -2.49 -10.50 0.87
N LEU A 36 -2.29 -9.38 1.57
CA LEU A 36 -3.02 -9.10 2.80
C LEU A 36 -4.52 -8.91 2.54
N VAL A 37 -4.89 -8.11 1.54
CA VAL A 37 -6.30 -7.73 1.33
C VAL A 37 -7.04 -8.78 0.50
N ASP A 38 -6.58 -9.08 -0.71
CA ASP A 38 -7.27 -10.02 -1.60
C ASP A 38 -7.13 -11.46 -1.12
N GLY A 39 -5.93 -11.82 -0.64
CA GLY A 39 -5.62 -13.18 -0.20
C GLY A 39 -6.16 -13.46 1.19
N LEU A 40 -5.67 -12.73 2.19
CA LEU A 40 -6.01 -12.97 3.59
C LEU A 40 -7.34 -12.35 4.03
N LYS A 41 -7.92 -11.41 3.28
CA LYS A 41 -9.10 -10.62 3.70
C LYS A 41 -8.81 -9.67 4.88
N GLY A 42 -7.58 -9.17 4.91
CA GLY A 42 -7.11 -8.15 5.84
C GLY A 42 -7.51 -6.73 5.43
N LYS A 43 -6.85 -5.73 6.03
CA LYS A 43 -6.96 -4.32 5.65
C LYS A 43 -5.57 -3.68 5.68
N TYR A 44 -5.30 -2.80 4.73
CA TYR A 44 -4.02 -2.12 4.58
C TYR A 44 -4.24 -0.61 4.58
N PHE A 45 -3.57 0.09 5.50
CA PHE A 45 -3.62 1.54 5.62
C PHE A 45 -2.21 2.10 5.59
N LEU A 46 -1.95 3.04 4.68
CA LEU A 46 -0.65 3.69 4.54
C LEU A 46 -0.85 5.20 4.55
N LEU A 47 -0.41 5.84 5.61
CA LEU A 47 -0.42 7.29 5.79
C LEU A 47 1.00 7.79 5.58
N SER A 48 1.19 8.74 4.66
CA SER A 48 2.50 9.34 4.41
C SER A 48 2.34 10.81 4.06
N GLY A 49 3.04 11.69 4.77
CA GLY A 49 2.89 13.13 4.56
C GLY A 49 1.44 13.58 4.75
N SER A 50 0.86 14.13 3.69
CA SER A 50 -0.50 14.67 3.63
C SER A 50 -1.45 13.78 2.81
N ALA A 51 -1.14 12.48 2.67
CA ALA A 51 -1.94 11.52 1.91
C ALA A 51 -2.13 10.21 2.68
N MET A 52 -3.32 9.63 2.55
CA MET A 52 -3.69 8.35 3.14
C MET A 52 -4.20 7.39 2.07
N TYR A 53 -3.56 6.24 1.97
CA TYR A 53 -3.99 5.12 1.15
C TYR A 53 -4.73 4.11 2.03
N ILE A 54 -5.90 3.68 1.57
CA ILE A 54 -6.76 2.72 2.24
C ILE A 54 -7.09 1.62 1.25
N TYR A 55 -6.84 0.38 1.66
CA TYR A 55 -7.19 -0.79 0.88
C TYR A 55 -7.84 -1.86 1.75
N THR A 56 -9.06 -2.20 1.34
CA THR A 56 -9.92 -3.18 1.97
C THR A 56 -10.58 -4.02 0.87
N ILE A 57 -11.32 -5.06 1.26
CA ILE A 57 -12.07 -5.86 0.30
C ILE A 57 -13.19 -5.08 -0.39
N ASP A 58 -13.67 -4.01 0.23
CA ASP A 58 -14.81 -3.22 -0.24
C ASP A 58 -14.37 -2.10 -1.19
N PHE A 59 -13.18 -1.53 -0.97
CA PHE A 59 -12.63 -0.44 -1.78
C PHE A 59 -11.12 -0.28 -1.61
N GLU A 60 -10.53 0.40 -2.60
CA GLU A 60 -9.16 0.88 -2.64
C GLU A 60 -9.16 2.36 -3.04
N GLN A 61 -8.54 3.23 -2.24
CA GLN A 61 -8.48 4.67 -2.54
C GLN A 61 -7.29 5.37 -1.91
N ILE A 62 -6.88 6.50 -2.52
CA ILE A 62 -5.99 7.48 -1.90
C ILE A 62 -6.82 8.72 -1.57
N VAL A 63 -6.72 9.20 -0.33
CA VAL A 63 -7.42 10.37 0.18
C VAL A 63 -6.38 11.42 0.60
N PRO A 64 -6.46 12.66 0.09
CA PRO A 64 -5.65 13.76 0.61
C PRO A 64 -6.12 14.14 2.01
N LEU A 65 -5.18 14.47 2.89
CA LEU A 65 -5.50 15.09 4.17
C LEU A 65 -5.72 16.60 3.97
N GLU A 66 -6.49 17.20 4.88
CA GLU A 66 -6.64 18.66 4.91
C GLU A 66 -5.26 19.34 5.03
N SER A 67 -5.10 20.51 4.41
CA SER A 67 -3.79 21.19 4.27
C SER A 67 -3.07 21.51 5.58
N ARG A 68 -3.77 21.48 6.72
CA ARG A 68 -3.21 21.71 8.06
C ARG A 68 -2.76 20.42 8.75
N VAL A 69 -3.12 19.26 8.21
CA VAL A 69 -2.84 17.94 8.76
C VAL A 69 -1.78 17.28 7.91
N ARG A 70 -0.55 17.24 8.42
CA ARG A 70 0.57 16.55 7.78
C ARG A 70 1.27 15.66 8.79
N TRP A 71 1.42 14.39 8.45
CA TRP A 71 2.22 13.44 9.22
C TRP A 71 3.68 13.53 8.75
N PRO A 72 4.64 13.96 9.59
CA PRO A 72 6.05 14.10 9.20
C PRO A 72 6.76 12.73 9.17
N GLY A 73 6.31 11.84 8.29
CA GLY A 73 6.84 10.49 8.14
C GLY A 73 5.88 9.58 7.41
N THR A 74 5.98 8.28 7.71
CA THR A 74 5.11 7.22 7.18
C THR A 74 4.57 6.38 8.32
N LEU A 75 3.27 6.08 8.30
CA LEU A 75 2.61 5.14 9.18
C LEU A 75 1.97 4.04 8.33
N LEU A 76 2.30 2.79 8.65
CA LEU A 76 1.71 1.61 8.04
C LEU A 76 0.92 0.86 9.11
N ALA A 77 -0.39 0.73 8.91
CA ALA A 77 -1.26 -0.07 9.76
C ALA A 77 -1.84 -1.24 8.95
N LEU A 78 -1.62 -2.45 9.47
CA LEU A 78 -2.05 -3.69 8.84
C LEU A 78 -3.03 -4.40 9.77
N ARG A 79 -4.21 -4.73 9.26
CA ARG A 79 -5.13 -5.66 9.94
C ARG A 79 -4.96 -7.04 9.34
N ILE A 80 -4.34 -7.93 10.11
CA ILE A 80 -4.21 -9.35 9.76
C ILE A 80 -5.39 -10.10 10.40
N PRO A 81 -6.20 -10.83 9.63
CA PRO A 81 -7.31 -11.61 10.18
C PRO A 81 -6.78 -12.80 11.00
N PRO A 82 -7.48 -13.18 12.08
CA PRO A 82 -7.04 -14.26 12.98
C PRO A 82 -7.20 -15.66 12.38
N LYS A 83 -7.92 -15.78 11.26
CA LYS A 83 -8.13 -17.03 10.53
C LYS A 83 -7.74 -16.82 9.08
N VAL A 84 -6.94 -17.74 8.56
CA VAL A 84 -6.57 -17.78 7.14
C VAL A 84 -7.77 -18.28 6.33
N PRO A 85 -8.19 -17.60 5.26
CA PRO A 85 -9.26 -18.07 4.38
C PRO A 85 -8.96 -19.44 3.76
N ALA A 86 -9.99 -20.26 3.60
CA ALA A 86 -9.85 -21.54 2.89
C ALA A 86 -9.39 -21.29 1.45
N GLY A 87 -8.38 -22.05 1.00
CA GLY A 87 -7.82 -21.90 -0.35
C GLY A 87 -6.84 -20.75 -0.51
N PHE A 88 -6.46 -20.03 0.56
CA PHE A 88 -5.37 -19.08 0.49
C PHE A 88 -4.05 -19.77 0.12
N ASN A 89 -3.37 -19.26 -0.90
CA ASN A 89 -2.04 -19.69 -1.33
C ASN A 89 -1.15 -18.45 -1.49
N TYR A 90 -0.13 -18.33 -0.62
CA TYR A 90 0.78 -17.18 -0.64
C TYR A 90 1.62 -17.11 -1.92
N SER A 91 1.88 -18.25 -2.58
CA SER A 91 2.63 -18.29 -3.84
C SER A 91 1.93 -17.56 -4.98
N ASN A 92 0.62 -17.32 -4.89
CA ASN A 92 -0.11 -16.49 -5.85
C ASN A 92 0.26 -14.99 -5.77
N TYR A 93 1.01 -14.61 -4.73
CA TYR A 93 1.40 -13.23 -4.44
C TYR A 93 2.91 -13.08 -4.25
N LEU A 94 3.66 -14.18 -4.32
CA LEU A 94 5.07 -14.10 -4.66
C LEU A 94 5.14 -13.80 -6.16
N GLU A 95 6.10 -12.99 -6.59
CA GLU A 95 6.40 -12.85 -8.03
C GLU A 95 6.55 -14.22 -8.70
#